data_AF-A0A7C2MQZ4-F1
#
_entry.id   AF-A0A7C2MQZ4-F1
#
_cell.length_a   1.000
_cell.length_b   1.000
_cell.length_c   1.000
_cell.angle_alpha   90.00
_cell.angle_beta   90.00
_cell.angle_gamma   90.00
#
_symmetry.space_group_name_H-M   'P 1'
#
loop_
_entity.id
_entity.type
_entity.pdbx_description
1 polymer ?
#
loop_
_entity_poly.entity_id
_entity_poly.type
_entity_poly.pdbx_seq_one_letter_code
_entity_poly.pdbx_strand_id
1 'polypeptide(L)'
;MGGKKILRDLVIQRIYILRDLAYQAARQGDIELALTAGNMIFRLAMRNSIRIPSDIKRSFCKECRAPLIPGITSMVRIRSKGRKSIRITTCLLCFKIHRLELN
;
A
#
# COMPACT_ATOMS: atom_id res chain seq x y z
N MET A 1 26.01 -2.05 17.49
CA MET A 1 25.37 -1.47 16.28
C MET A 1 24.59 -2.47 15.39
N GLY A 2 24.68 -3.80 15.59
CA GLY A 2 24.00 -4.80 14.74
C GLY A 2 22.49 -4.98 14.97
N GLY A 3 22.00 -4.88 16.21
CA GLY A 3 20.60 -5.17 16.55
C GLY A 3 19.57 -4.28 15.83
N LYS A 4 19.89 -2.99 15.61
CA LYS A 4 19.02 -2.07 14.85
C LYS A 4 18.88 -2.47 13.38
N LYS A 5 19.93 -3.02 12.77
CA LYS A 5 19.91 -3.48 11.37
C LYS A 5 19.06 -4.74 11.22
N ILE A 6 19.20 -5.68 12.15
CA ILE A 6 18.40 -6.92 12.20
C ILE A 6 16.92 -6.59 12.42
N LEU A 7 16.60 -5.72 13.38
CA LEU A 7 15.21 -5.28 13.62
C LEU A 7 14.61 -4.65 12.37
N ARG A 8 15.36 -3.78 11.69
CA ARG A 8 14.90 -3.15 10.46
C ARG A 8 14.58 -4.17 9.38
N ASP A 9 15.46 -5.15 9.19
CA ASP A 9 15.26 -6.21 8.22
C ASP A 9 14.02 -7.06 8.56
N LEU A 10 13.88 -7.50 9.81
CA LEU A 10 12.73 -8.28 10.28
C LEU A 10 11.40 -7.54 10.08
N VAL A 11 11.37 -6.23 10.39
CA VAL A 11 10.17 -5.41 10.17
C VAL A 11 9.86 -5.28 8.68
N ILE A 12 10.86 -5.11 7.81
CA ILE A 12 10.65 -5.05 6.37
C ILE A 12 10.10 -6.38 5.85
N GLN A 13 10.66 -7.52 6.26
CA GLN A 13 10.16 -8.85 5.91
C GLN A 13 8.70 -9.01 6.36
N ARG A 14 8.37 -8.63 7.60
CA ARG A 14 7.00 -8.71 8.12
C ARG A 14 6.02 -7.82 7.35
N ILE A 15 6.47 -6.64 6.91
CA ILE A 15 5.68 -5.74 6.06
C ILE A 15 5.32 -6.41 4.73
N TYR A 16 6.26 -7.13 4.09
CA TYR A 16 5.97 -7.87 2.86
C TYR A 16 4.99 -9.02 3.08
N ILE A 17 5.15 -9.80 4.15
CA ILE A 17 4.21 -10.88 4.51
C ILE A 17 2.79 -10.34 4.70
N LEU A 18 2.65 -9.25 5.48
CA LEU A 18 1.35 -8.62 5.70
C LEU A 18 0.77 -8.02 4.42
N ARG A 19 1.63 -7.53 3.51
CA ARG A 19 1.19 -7.05 2.20
C ARG A 19 0.58 -8.19 1.39
N ASP A 20 1.23 -9.34 1.33
CA ASP A 20 0.70 -10.48 0.57
C ASP A 20 -0.61 -11.00 1.18
N LEU A 21 -0.71 -11.08 2.51
CA LEU A 21 -1.96 -11.40 3.21
C LEU A 21 -3.09 -10.41 2.87
N ALA A 22 -2.82 -9.10 2.94
CA ALA A 22 -3.81 -8.08 2.61
C ALA A 22 -4.32 -8.23 1.16
N TYR A 23 -3.41 -8.54 0.23
CA TYR A 23 -3.74 -8.75 -1.18
C TYR A 23 -4.54 -10.03 -1.42
N GLN A 24 -4.27 -11.11 -0.68
CA GLN A 24 -5.02 -12.36 -0.77
C GLN A 24 -6.43 -12.19 -0.19
N ALA A 25 -6.55 -11.61 1.00
CA ALA A 25 -7.83 -11.35 1.65
C ALA A 25 -8.75 -10.49 0.76
N ALA A 26 -8.23 -9.39 0.21
CA ALA A 26 -8.99 -8.52 -0.69
C ALA A 26 -9.47 -9.25 -1.96
N ARG A 27 -8.66 -10.17 -2.51
CA ARG A 27 -9.06 -10.98 -3.68
C ARG A 27 -10.14 -12.02 -3.36
N GLN A 28 -10.17 -12.49 -2.11
CA GLN A 28 -11.18 -13.42 -1.61
C GLN A 28 -12.46 -12.71 -1.16
N GLY A 29 -12.50 -11.38 -1.20
CA GLY A 29 -13.64 -10.58 -0.77
C GLY A 29 -13.65 -10.25 0.73
N ASP A 30 -12.66 -10.73 1.49
CA ASP A 30 -12.49 -10.38 2.90
C ASP A 30 -11.81 -9.01 3.04
N ILE A 31 -12.62 -7.97 2.90
CA ILE A 31 -12.17 -6.58 2.97
C ILE A 31 -11.73 -6.19 4.39
N GLU A 32 -12.37 -6.73 5.42
CA GLU A 32 -12.04 -6.42 6.81
C GLU A 32 -10.63 -6.91 7.17
N LEU A 33 -10.29 -8.15 6.80
CA LEU A 33 -8.95 -8.69 6.98
C LEU A 33 -7.92 -7.91 6.16
N ALA A 34 -8.26 -7.53 4.93
CA ALA A 34 -7.37 -6.73 4.08
C ALA A 34 -7.03 -5.37 4.69
N LEU A 35 -8.03 -4.67 5.25
CA LEU A 35 -7.83 -3.40 5.96
C LEU A 35 -7.05 -3.59 7.25
N THR A 36 -7.31 -4.66 7.99
CA THR A 36 -6.59 -5.00 9.22
C THR A 36 -5.10 -5.23 8.96
N ALA A 37 -4.77 -6.08 7.99
CA ALA A 37 -3.40 -6.33 7.58
C ALA A 37 -2.71 -5.06 7.04
N GLY A 38 -3.42 -4.26 6.23
CA GLY A 38 -2.97 -2.95 5.78
C GLY A 38 -2.61 -2.02 6.95
N ASN A 39 -3.49 -1.87 7.94
CA ASN A 39 -3.22 -1.06 9.13
C ASN A 39 -2.00 -1.55 9.92
N MET A 40 -1.81 -2.88 10.04
CA MET A 40 -0.63 -3.44 10.71
C MET A 40 0.68 -3.05 10.02
N ILE A 41 0.73 -3.03 8.69
CA ILE A 41 1.92 -2.59 7.93
C ILE A 41 2.36 -1.19 8.36
N PHE A 42 1.42 -0.23 8.32
CA PHE A 42 1.72 1.17 8.64
C PHE A 42 2.03 1.37 10.12
N ARG A 43 1.34 0.64 11.03
CA ARG A 43 1.62 0.68 12.47
C ARG A 43 3.01 0.13 12.80
N LEU A 44 3.42 -0.99 12.20
CA LEU A 44 4.75 -1.58 12.38
C LEU A 44 5.85 -0.63 11.92
N ALA A 45 5.69 -0.05 10.73
CA ALA A 45 6.64 0.91 10.19
C ALA A 45 6.77 2.15 11.08
N MET A 46 5.63 2.71 11.51
CA MET A 46 5.59 3.89 12.38
C MET A 46 6.23 3.62 13.74
N ARG A 47 5.84 2.53 14.42
CA ARG A 47 6.35 2.17 15.75
C ARG A 47 7.88 1.97 15.77
N ASN A 48 8.45 1.49 14.67
CA ASN A 48 9.88 1.23 14.55
C ASN A 48 10.64 2.36 13.82
N SER A 49 9.98 3.47 13.47
CA SER A 49 10.56 4.56 12.69
C SER A 49 11.20 4.10 11.37
N ILE A 50 10.59 3.11 10.72
CA ILE A 50 11.05 2.52 9.46
C ILE A 50 10.28 3.13 8.30
N ARG A 51 11.01 3.59 7.29
CA ARG A 51 10.42 4.04 6.03
C ARG A 51 9.86 2.83 5.29
N ILE A 52 8.55 2.84 5.05
CA ILE A 52 7.87 1.83 4.23
C ILE A 52 8.49 1.81 2.82
N PRO A 53 8.79 0.61 2.27
CA PRO A 53 9.21 0.45 0.88
C PRO A 53 8.29 1.19 -0.10
N SER A 54 8.85 1.80 -1.14
CA SER A 54 8.12 2.72 -2.03
C SER A 54 7.05 2.02 -2.86
N ASP A 55 7.28 0.75 -3.23
CA ASP A 55 6.32 -0.14 -3.88
C ASP A 55 5.09 -0.33 -2.99
N ILE A 56 5.28 -0.70 -1.72
CA ILE A 56 4.19 -0.88 -0.75
C ILE A 56 3.49 0.43 -0.46
N LYS A 57 4.23 1.51 -0.22
CA LYS A 57 3.64 2.83 0.08
C LYS A 57 2.72 3.33 -1.04
N ARG A 58 3.01 2.96 -2.30
CA ARG A 58 2.20 3.33 -3.47
C ARG A 58 1.05 2.36 -3.74
N SER A 59 1.13 1.14 -3.21
CA SER A 59 0.19 0.06 -3.47
C SER A 59 -0.94 -0.05 -2.43
N PHE A 60 -1.02 0.90 -1.50
CA PHE A 60 -2.03 0.99 -0.45
C PHE A 60 -2.65 2.38 -0.39
N CYS A 61 -3.93 2.43 -0.03
CA CYS A 61 -4.62 3.69 0.23
C CYS A 61 -3.97 4.39 1.43
N LYS A 62 -3.72 5.69 1.30
CA LYS A 62 -3.15 6.51 2.38
C LYS A 62 -4.14 6.81 3.50
N GLU A 63 -5.43 6.61 3.24
CA GLU A 63 -6.53 6.94 4.15
C GLU A 63 -7.01 5.67 4.85
N CYS A 64 -7.73 4.78 4.15
CA CYS A 64 -8.27 3.56 4.75
C CYS A 64 -7.28 2.39 4.87
N ARG A 65 -6.08 2.50 4.29
CA ARG A 65 -5.06 1.42 4.27
C ARG A 65 -5.45 0.16 3.52
N ALA A 66 -6.45 0.21 2.63
CA ALA A 66 -6.74 -0.89 1.73
C ALA A 66 -5.61 -1.11 0.71
N PRO A 67 -5.30 -2.36 0.32
CA PRO A 67 -4.48 -2.60 -0.86
C PRO A 67 -5.19 -2.02 -2.08
N LEU A 68 -4.47 -1.34 -2.99
CA LEU A 68 -5.03 -0.74 -4.20
C LEU A 68 -4.89 -1.72 -5.37
N ILE A 69 -5.83 -2.66 -5.48
CA ILE A 69 -5.87 -3.67 -6.54
C ILE A 69 -6.80 -3.16 -7.65
N PRO A 70 -6.30 -2.94 -8.88
CA PRO A 70 -7.14 -2.50 -9.98
C PRO A 70 -8.28 -3.48 -10.24
N GLY A 71 -9.51 -2.96 -10.37
CA GLY A 71 -10.71 -3.76 -10.64
C GLY A 71 -11.33 -4.44 -9.41
N ILE A 72 -10.66 -4.44 -8.25
CA ILE A 72 -11.20 -5.00 -7.00
C ILE A 72 -11.43 -3.89 -5.98
N THR A 73 -10.35 -3.27 -5.50
CA THR A 73 -10.39 -2.24 -4.45
C THR A 73 -9.98 -0.86 -4.95
N SER A 74 -9.58 -0.75 -6.22
CA SER A 74 -9.20 0.53 -6.83
C SER A 74 -9.55 0.60 -8.31
N MET A 75 -9.74 1.83 -8.78
CA MET A 75 -9.87 2.17 -10.19
C MET A 75 -8.64 2.95 -10.64
N VAL A 76 -8.04 2.55 -11.76
CA VAL A 76 -6.85 3.24 -12.31
C VAL A 76 -7.23 3.90 -13.63
N ARG A 77 -6.84 5.16 -13.78
CA ARG A 77 -6.95 5.93 -15.02
C ARG A 77 -5.60 6.55 -15.33
N ILE A 78 -5.19 6.52 -16.59
CA ILE A 78 -3.99 7.22 -17.06
C ILE A 78 -4.46 8.43 -17.87
N ARG A 79 -3.94 9.62 -17.54
CA ARG A 79 -4.24 10.87 -18.24
C ARG A 79 -2.95 11.48 -18.77
N SER A 80 -3.00 12.02 -19.98
CA SER A 80 -1.90 12.84 -20.49
C SER A 80 -1.87 14.19 -19.76
N LYS A 81 -0.66 14.67 -19.44
CA LYS A 81 -0.38 16.01 -18.90
C LYS A 81 0.84 16.55 -19.63
N GLY A 82 0.62 17.12 -20.82
CA GLY A 82 1.70 17.58 -21.69
C GLY A 82 2.59 16.43 -22.16
N ARG A 83 3.91 16.53 -21.90
CA ARG A 83 4.89 15.47 -22.23
C ARG A 83 4.91 14.30 -21.25
N LYS A 84 4.18 14.39 -20.13
CA LYS A 84 4.14 13.35 -19.09
C LYS A 84 2.76 12.71 -19.05
N SER A 85 2.68 11.54 -18.42
CA SER A 85 1.37 10.96 -18.05
C SER A 85 1.20 10.94 -16.54
N ILE A 86 -0.04 11.01 -16.06
CA ILE A 86 -0.39 10.86 -14.66
C ILE A 86 -1.23 9.62 -14.50
N ARG A 87 -0.80 8.73 -13.61
CA ARG A 87 -1.62 7.65 -13.09
C ARG A 87 -2.47 8.17 -11.94
N ILE A 88 -3.78 8.15 -12.14
CA ILE A 88 -4.78 8.45 -11.12
C ILE A 88 -5.33 7.12 -10.62
N THR A 89 -5.16 6.85 -9.33
CA THR A 89 -5.70 5.65 -8.68
C THR A 89 -6.73 6.09 -7.63
N THR A 90 -7.99 5.75 -7.84
CA THR A 90 -9.08 6.03 -6.90
C THR A 90 -9.34 4.77 -6.08
N CYS A 91 -9.30 4.88 -4.75
CA CYS A 91 -9.75 3.80 -3.87
C CYS A 91 -11.27 3.65 -3.99
N LEU A 92 -11.76 2.42 -4.18
CA LEU A 92 -13.20 2.16 -4.30
C LEU A 92 -13.90 2.01 -2.93
N LEU A 93 -13.13 1.87 -1.84
CA LEU A 93 -13.69 1.73 -0.49
C LEU A 93 -13.93 3.08 0.21
N CYS A 94 -13.03 4.05 0.03
CA CYS A 94 -13.11 5.36 0.69
C CYS A 94 -13.01 6.54 -0.29
N PHE A 95 -13.01 6.30 -1.60
CA PHE A 95 -12.96 7.31 -2.66
C PHE A 95 -11.73 8.23 -2.69
N LYS A 96 -10.71 7.96 -1.89
CA LYS A 96 -9.47 8.74 -1.90
C LYS A 96 -8.75 8.61 -3.24
N ILE A 97 -8.35 9.75 -3.80
CA ILE A 97 -7.64 9.85 -5.07
C ILE A 97 -6.13 9.95 -4.82
N HIS A 98 -5.39 9.02 -5.41
CA HIS A 98 -3.93 9.00 -5.47
C HIS A 98 -3.46 9.41 -6.87
N ARG A 99 -2.42 10.25 -6.94
CA ARG A 99 -1.82 10.70 -8.20
C ARG A 99 -0.34 10.37 -8.21
N LEU A 100 0.14 9.82 -9.31
CA LEU A 100 1.55 9.53 -9.56
C LEU A 100 1.91 10.02 -10.95
N GLU A 101 2.88 10.92 -11.05
CA GLU A 101 3.47 11.28 -12.34
C GLU A 101 4.29 10.09 -12.87
N LEU A 102 4.06 9.77 -14.13
CA LEU A 102 4.81 8.82 -14.93
C LEU A 102 5.71 9.65 -15.84
N ASN A 103 7.00 9.31 -15.85
CA ASN A 103 7.99 9.95 -16.70
C ASN A 103 7.93 9.37 -18.12
#